data_AF-A0A7J8AZW6-F1
#
_entry.id   AF-A0A7J8AZW6-F1
#
_cell.length_a   1.000
_cell.length_b   1.000
_cell.length_c   1.000
_cell.angle_alpha   90.00
_cell.angle_beta   90.00
_cell.angle_gamma   90.00
#
_symmetry.space_group_name_H-M   'P 1'
#
loop_
_entity.id
_entity.type
_entity.pdbx_description
1 polymer ?
#
loop_
_entity_poly.entity_id
_entity_poly.type
_entity_poly.pdbx_seq_one_letter_code
_entity_poly.pdbx_strand_id
1 'polypeptide(L)' 'MSSVNPNTSGLTLEEFLNIIRKKKEAQLYRNEIRHIFTAFDRHYRGYLTLEDFQKAFKQVAPKLPERITLEVFR' A
#
# COMPACT_ATOMS: atom_id res chain seq x y z
N MET A 1 13.53 -21.04 14.54
CA MET A 1 13.68 -21.09 13.07
C MET A 1 12.29 -21.33 12.50
N SER A 2 11.59 -20.29 12.06
CA SER A 2 10.22 -20.43 11.55
C SER A 2 10.25 -21.11 10.18
N SER A 3 9.60 -22.26 10.08
CA SER A 3 9.41 -23.02 8.85
C SER A 3 8.53 -22.23 7.89
N VAL A 4 9.13 -21.62 6.88
CA VAL A 4 8.40 -21.08 5.72
C VAL A 4 7.78 -22.27 4.99
N ASN A 5 6.45 -22.33 4.96
CA ASN A 5 5.70 -23.39 4.31
C ASN A 5 5.94 -23.30 2.79
N PRO A 6 6.50 -24.33 2.12
CA PRO A 6 6.89 -24.28 0.72
C PRO A 6 5.71 -24.17 -0.27
N ASN A 7 4.47 -24.26 0.21
CA ASN A 7 3.24 -24.21 -0.59
C ASN A 7 2.58 -22.82 -0.65
N THR A 8 3.29 -21.73 -0.37
CA THR A 8 2.75 -20.38 -0.65
C THR A 8 2.88 -20.06 -2.14
N SER A 9 2.16 -20.80 -2.98
CA SER A 9 1.80 -20.33 -4.32
C SER A 9 1.11 -18.98 -4.08
N GLY A 10 1.73 -17.89 -4.53
CA GLY A 10 1.14 -16.55 -4.40
C GLY A 10 -0.27 -16.50 -5.03
N LEU A 11 -0.98 -15.40 -4.85
CA LEU A 11 -2.27 -15.19 -5.48
C LEU A 11 -2.10 -15.03 -7.00
N THR A 12 -2.93 -15.71 -7.78
CA THR A 12 -3.09 -15.37 -9.20
C THR A 12 -3.72 -13.99 -9.34
N LEU A 13 -3.56 -13.36 -10.52
CA LEU A 13 -4.20 -12.08 -10.80
C LEU A 13 -5.73 -12.18 -10.68
N GLU A 14 -6.33 -13.26 -11.17
CA GLU A 14 -7.78 -13.47 -11.11
C GLU A 14 -8.29 -13.58 -9.67
N GLU A 15 -7.61 -14.36 -8.83
CA GLU A 15 -7.95 -14.47 -7.40
C GLU A 15 -7.81 -13.13 -6.69
N PHE A 16 -6.72 -12.40 -6.96
CA PHE A 16 -6.51 -11.06 -6.42
C PHE A 16 -7.65 -10.11 -6.79
N LEU A 17 -8.03 -10.06 -8.07
CA LEU A 17 -9.11 -9.19 -8.54
C LEU A 17 -10.45 -9.56 -7.90
N ASN A 18 -10.76 -10.84 -7.76
CA ASN A 18 -11.98 -11.29 -7.11
C ASN A 18 -12.03 -10.91 -5.62
N ILE A 19 -10.90 -11.05 -4.91
CA ILE A 19 -10.78 -10.64 -3.50
C ILE A 19 -10.99 -9.13 -3.34
N ILE A 20 -10.28 -8.32 -4.15
CA ILE A 20 -10.37 -6.86 -4.08
C ILE A 20 -11.78 -6.37 -4.40
N ARG A 21 -12.44 -6.95 -5.42
CA ARG A 21 -13.84 -6.64 -5.75
C ARG A 21 -14.76 -6.89 -4.57
N LYS A 22 -14.74 -8.10 -3.99
CA LYS A 22 -15.56 -8.45 -2.82
C LYS A 22 -15.28 -7.54 -1.62
N LYS A 23 -14.01 -7.19 -1.38
CA LYS A 23 -13.62 -6.25 -0.33
C LYS A 23 -14.23 -4.87 -0.55
N LYS A 24 -14.19 -4.35 -1.78
CA LYS A 24 -14.78 -3.04 -2.13
C LYS A 24 -16.30 -3.03 -2.08
N GLU A 25 -16.97 -4.14 -2.44
CA GLU A 25 -18.42 -4.28 -2.30
C GLU A 25 -18.85 -4.30 -0.81
N ALA A 26 -18.07 -4.96 0.05
CA ALA A 26 -18.36 -5.06 1.49
C ALA A 26 -18.00 -3.78 2.28
N GLN A 27 -16.90 -3.12 1.93
CA GLN A 27 -16.54 -1.82 2.51
C GLN A 27 -17.33 -0.74 1.77
N LEU A 28 -18.49 -0.35 2.30
CA LEU A 28 -19.31 0.79 1.86
C LEU A 28 -18.51 2.11 1.83
N TYR A 29 -17.57 2.30 0.90
CA TYR A 29 -16.73 3.46 0.52
C TYR A 29 -16.29 4.50 1.58
N ARG A 30 -16.57 4.29 2.87
CA ARG A 30 -16.27 5.22 3.93
C ARG A 30 -14.82 5.01 4.30
N ASN A 31 -14.03 6.06 4.08
CA ASN A 31 -12.69 6.21 4.62
C ASN A 31 -11.55 5.44 3.90
N GLU A 32 -11.70 5.01 2.63
CA GLU A 32 -10.57 4.43 1.86
C GLU A 32 -9.39 5.42 1.81
N ILE A 33 -9.67 6.70 1.56
CA ILE A 33 -8.68 7.79 1.60
C ILE A 33 -8.00 7.86 2.98
N ARG A 34 -8.77 7.74 4.07
CA ARG A 34 -8.21 7.78 5.43
C ARG A 34 -7.33 6.58 5.72
N HIS A 35 -7.72 5.38 5.29
CA HIS A 35 -6.91 4.18 5.47
C HIS A 35 -5.60 4.26 4.69
N ILE A 36 -5.66 4.74 3.44
CA ILE A 36 -4.47 4.98 2.63
C ILE A 36 -3.58 6.00 3.35
N PHE A 37 -4.13 7.15 3.74
CA PHE A 37 -3.37 8.17 4.45
C PHE A 37 -2.70 7.64 5.72
N THR A 38 -3.43 6.93 6.58
CA THR A 38 -2.90 6.34 7.81
C THR A 38 -1.81 5.31 7.55
N ALA A 39 -1.86 4.58 6.44
CA ALA A 39 -0.80 3.64 6.08
C ALA A 39 0.54 4.35 5.77
N PHE A 40 0.48 5.59 5.29
CA PHE A 40 1.66 6.41 5.00
C PHE A 40 2.08 7.26 6.21
N ASP A 41 1.15 7.71 7.05
CA ASP A 41 1.40 8.48 8.28
C ASP A 41 1.81 7.56 9.44
N ARG A 42 2.96 6.90 9.28
CA ARG A 42 3.48 5.91 10.25
C ARG A 42 3.74 6.47 11.64
N HIS A 43 3.83 7.79 11.75
CA HIS A 43 4.07 8.52 13.00
C HIS A 43 2.79 9.14 13.57
N TYR A 44 1.62 8.94 12.94
CA TYR A 44 0.32 9.45 13.37
C TYR A 44 0.31 10.98 13.62
N ARG A 45 0.98 11.74 12.76
CA ARG A 45 1.11 13.21 12.87
C ARG A 45 -0.08 13.96 12.29
N GLY A 46 -0.90 13.28 11.48
CA GLY A 46 -1.99 13.91 10.71
C GLY A 46 -1.51 14.62 9.44
N TYR A 47 -0.22 14.50 9.09
CA TYR A 47 0.37 15.01 7.85
C TYR A 47 1.49 14.08 7.37
N LEU A 48 1.74 14.06 6.06
CA LEU A 48 2.86 13.34 5.47
C LEU A 48 3.99 14.32 5.16
N THR A 49 5.19 13.99 5.59
CA THR A 49 6.41 14.65 5.13
C THR A 49 6.90 13.99 3.84
N LEU A 50 7.76 14.70 3.09
CA LEU A 50 8.41 14.13 1.92
C LEU A 50 9.17 12.84 2.25
N GLU A 51 9.78 12.79 3.43
CA GLU A 51 10.49 11.61 3.91
C GLU A 51 9.55 10.42 4.14
N ASP A 52 8.38 10.63 4.75
CA ASP A 52 7.36 9.57 4.93
C ASP A 52 6.96 8.98 3.58
N PHE A 53 6.68 9.88 2.62
CA PHE A 53 6.25 9.52 1.28
C PHE A 53 7.33 8.73 0.55
N GLN A 54 8.59 9.21 0.55
CA GLN A 54 9.72 8.50 -0.06
C GLN A 54 9.97 7.13 0.58
N LYS A 55 9.93 7.02 1.91
CA LYS A 55 10.12 5.75 2.62
C LYS A 55 9.01 4.74 2.33
N ALA A 56 7.77 5.19 2.18
CA ALA A 56 6.66 4.34 1.81
C ALA A 56 6.80 3.82 0.37
N PHE A 57 7.10 4.70 -0.59
CA PHE A 57 7.30 4.32 -2.00
C PHE A 57 8.49 3.37 -2.20
N LYS A 58 9.58 3.53 -1.44
CA LYS A 58 10.70 2.57 -1.44
C LYS A 58 10.28 1.15 -1.04
N GLN A 59 9.22 0.99 -0.25
CA GLN A 59 8.71 -0.33 0.15
C GLN A 59 7.69 -0.89 -0.84
N VAL A 60 6.73 -0.07 -1.29
CA VAL A 60 5.60 -0.55 -2.11
C VAL A 60 5.88 -0.53 -3.62
N ALA A 61 6.79 0.32 -4.07
CA ALA A 61 7.15 0.50 -5.48
C ALA A 61 8.66 0.77 -5.64
N PRO A 62 9.55 -0.14 -5.21
CA PRO A 62 11.01 0.07 -5.18
C PRO A 62 11.63 0.34 -6.56
N LYS A 63 10.92 -0.01 -7.64
CA LYS A 63 11.36 0.23 -9.03
C LYS A 63 10.94 1.59 -9.57
N LEU A 64 10.11 2.34 -8.85
CA LEU A 64 9.69 3.68 -9.26
C LEU A 64 10.85 4.67 -9.04
N PRO A 65 11.21 5.50 -10.04
CA PRO A 65 12.26 6.49 -9.85
C PRO A 65 11.92 7.51 -8.77
N GLU A 66 12.89 7.83 -7.91
CA GLU A 66 12.68 8.78 -6.80
C GLU A 66 12.23 10.17 -7.28
N ARG A 67 12.65 10.57 -8.50
CA ARG A 67 12.18 11.79 -9.16
C ARG A 67 10.66 11.82 -9.32
N ILE A 68 10.04 10.70 -9.70
CA ILE A 68 8.59 10.62 -9.85
C ILE A 68 7.93 10.79 -8.49
N THR A 69 8.42 10.09 -7.47
CA THR A 69 7.92 10.23 -6.09
C THR A 69 8.00 11.68 -5.58
N LEU A 70 9.07 12.40 -5.90
CA LEU A 70 9.22 13.82 -5.58
C LEU A 70 8.22 14.70 -6.34
N GLU A 71 8.02 14.45 -7.63
CA GLU A 71 7.09 15.23 -8.47
C GLU A 71 5.64 15.05 -8.03
N VAL A 72 5.21 13.85 -7.63
CA VAL A 72 3.81 13.59 -7.21
C VAL A 72 3.52 14.13 -5.81
N PHE A 73 4.54 14.39 -4.99
CA PHE A 73 4.36 14.95 -3.65
C PHE A 73 4.15 16.48 -3.66
N ARG A 74 4.64 17.17 -4.69
CA ARG A 74 4.51 18.63 -4.84
C ARG A 74 3.09 19.03 -5.22
#